data_AF-A0A7Y2I3M6-F1
#
_entry.id   AF-A0A7Y2I3M6-F1
#
_cell.length_a   1.000
_cell.length_b   1.000
_cell.length_c   1.000
_cell.angle_alpha   90.00
_cell.angle_beta   90.00
_cell.angle_gamma   90.00
#
_symmetry.space_group_name_H-M   'P 1'
#
loop_
_entity.id
_entity.type
_entity.pdbx_description
1 polymer ?
#
loop_
_entity_poly.entity_id
_entity_poly.type
_entity_poly.pdbx_seq_one_letter_code
_entity_poly.pdbx_strand_id
1 'polypeptide(L)'
;MRENRASPGVIDKASSYEEVRSRVFVKSDQNKPEDSFLAVKYRDYWFYIEDTDFRSKRMFSFLLFLLSLAEGGGEGLAPVLTLPTG
;
A
#
# COMPACT_ATOMS: atom_id res chain seq x y z
N MET A 1 38.81 22.67 33.13
CA MET A 1 37.53 23.36 32.85
C MET A 1 37.03 22.87 31.51
N ARG A 2 35.80 22.37 31.46
CA ARG A 2 35.12 21.85 30.28
C ARG A 2 34.64 23.03 29.40
N GLU A 3 34.71 22.95 28.08
CA GLU A 3 33.68 23.55 27.24
C GLU A 3 33.65 22.99 25.80
N ASN A 4 32.44 22.56 25.43
CA ASN A 4 31.81 22.48 24.11
C ASN A 4 32.67 22.63 22.84
N ARG A 5 32.91 21.49 22.17
CA ARG A 5 32.83 21.45 20.71
C ARG A 5 32.00 20.26 20.29
N ALA A 6 30.68 20.43 20.32
CA ALA A 6 29.79 19.58 19.53
C ALA A 6 30.22 19.72 18.07
N SER A 7 30.46 18.60 17.39
CA SER A 7 30.57 18.57 15.94
C SER A 7 29.31 19.22 15.36
N PRO A 8 29.41 20.12 14.38
CA PRO A 8 28.24 20.59 13.66
C PRO A 8 27.55 19.35 13.11
N GLY A 9 26.33 19.09 13.58
CA GLY A 9 25.44 18.14 12.96
C GLY A 9 25.23 18.61 11.53
N VAL A 10 26.02 18.08 10.60
CA VAL A 10 25.66 18.10 9.19
C VAL A 10 24.47 17.15 9.09
N ILE A 11 23.30 17.67 9.45
CA ILE A 11 22.05 17.07 9.02
C ILE A 11 22.04 17.33 7.52
N ASP A 12 22.45 16.33 6.77
CA ASP A 12 22.24 16.30 5.33
C ASP A 12 20.73 16.28 5.11
N LYS A 13 20.18 17.48 4.98
CA LYS A 13 18.75 17.75 4.86
C LYS A 13 18.18 17.08 3.61
N ALA A 14 19.01 16.75 2.62
CA ALA A 14 18.59 16.00 1.45
C ALA A 14 18.30 14.53 1.77
N SER A 15 19.05 13.90 2.68
CA SER A 15 18.85 12.50 3.06
C SER A 15 17.57 12.29 3.87
N SER A 16 17.25 13.20 4.79
CA SER A 16 16.14 12.99 5.73
C SER A 16 14.74 13.07 5.10
N TYR A 17 14.56 13.82 4.01
CA TYR A 17 13.28 13.87 3.28
C TYR A 17 13.19 12.83 2.16
N GLU A 18 14.34 12.37 1.64
CA GLU A 18 14.40 11.27 0.67
C GLU A 18 14.14 9.90 1.34
N GLU A 19 14.62 9.70 2.58
CA GLU A 19 14.32 8.48 3.37
C GLU A 19 12.84 8.33 3.73
N VAL A 20 12.10 9.45 3.84
CA VAL A 20 10.67 9.45 4.21
C VAL A 20 9.76 9.39 2.99
N ARG A 21 10.30 9.40 1.76
CA ARG A 21 9.51 8.96 0.60
C ARG A 21 9.41 7.44 0.70
N SER A 22 8.29 6.95 1.21
CA SER A 22 7.98 5.53 1.07
C SER A 22 7.83 5.21 -0.42
N ARG A 23 8.91 4.70 -1.02
CA ARG A 23 8.99 4.38 -2.44
C ARG A 23 8.29 3.05 -2.66
N VAL A 24 7.02 3.10 -3.07
CA VAL A 24 6.34 1.94 -3.66
C VAL A 24 6.83 1.78 -5.09
N PHE A 25 7.31 0.61 -5.44
CA PHE A 25 7.66 0.28 -6.82
C PHE A 25 6.55 -0.56 -7.45
N VAL A 26 5.84 0.04 -8.42
CA VAL A 26 4.85 -0.66 -9.24
C VAL A 26 5.46 -0.93 -10.59
N LYS A 27 5.50 -2.20 -10.99
CA LYS A 27 5.93 -2.63 -12.32
C LYS A 27 4.74 -2.82 -13.24
N SER A 28 5.00 -2.86 -14.53
CA SER A 28 3.99 -3.12 -15.55
C SER A 28 4.51 -4.07 -16.63
N ASP A 29 3.68 -5.00 -17.07
CA ASP A 29 3.97 -5.92 -18.17
C ASP A 29 2.68 -6.21 -18.97
N GLN A 30 2.79 -6.61 -20.24
CA GLN A 30 1.64 -7.06 -21.03
C GLN A 30 1.18 -8.46 -20.62
N ASN A 31 2.12 -9.28 -20.12
CA ASN A 31 1.84 -10.62 -19.61
C ASN A 31 1.58 -10.59 -18.11
N LYS A 32 0.83 -11.56 -17.61
CA LYS A 32 0.60 -11.68 -16.17
C LYS A 32 1.92 -12.16 -15.51
N PRO A 33 2.41 -11.49 -14.47
CA PRO A 33 3.58 -11.95 -13.72
C PRO A 33 3.27 -13.28 -13.01
N GLU A 34 4.22 -14.21 -13.01
CA GLU A 34 4.09 -15.50 -12.32
C GLU A 34 4.23 -15.34 -10.80
N ASP A 35 5.25 -14.60 -10.34
CA ASP A 35 5.62 -14.45 -8.92
C ASP A 35 5.40 -13.03 -8.38
N SER A 36 4.21 -12.47 -8.58
CA SER A 36 3.83 -11.18 -8.00
C SER A 36 3.11 -11.33 -6.67
N PHE A 37 3.39 -10.44 -5.72
CA PHE A 37 2.60 -10.31 -4.48
C PHE A 37 1.15 -9.92 -4.77
N LEU A 38 0.97 -8.97 -5.68
CA LEU A 38 -0.32 -8.47 -6.12
C LEU A 38 -0.18 -8.03 -7.56
N ALA A 39 -1.13 -8.41 -8.40
CA ALA A 39 -1.21 -8.01 -9.80
C ALA A 39 -2.65 -7.66 -10.17
N VAL A 40 -2.83 -6.54 -10.85
CA VAL A 40 -4.12 -6.05 -11.34
C VAL A 40 -4.02 -5.80 -12.83
N LYS A 41 -4.96 -6.34 -13.60
CA LYS A 41 -5.07 -6.06 -15.03
C LYS A 41 -5.81 -4.74 -15.25
N TYR A 42 -5.21 -3.83 -16.00
CA TYR A 42 -5.84 -2.61 -16.45
C TYR A 42 -5.58 -2.42 -17.95
N ARG A 43 -6.65 -2.49 -18.74
CA ARG A 43 -6.59 -2.55 -20.21
C ARG A 43 -5.70 -3.72 -20.66
N ASP A 44 -4.69 -3.44 -21.48
CA ASP A 44 -3.80 -4.43 -22.10
C ASP A 44 -2.52 -4.68 -21.26
N TYR A 45 -2.46 -4.15 -20.02
CA TYR A 45 -1.31 -4.27 -19.14
C TYR A 45 -1.69 -4.81 -17.76
N TRP A 46 -0.75 -5.51 -17.16
CA TRP A 46 -0.72 -5.89 -15.76
C TRP A 46 0.13 -4.91 -15.00
N PHE A 47 -0.38 -4.44 -13.87
CA PHE A 47 0.34 -3.62 -12.91
C PHE A 47 0.53 -4.43 -11.64
N TYR A 48 1.75 -4.52 -11.14
CA TYR A 48 2.06 -5.46 -10.08
C TYR A 48 3.19 -5.03 -9.16
N ILE A 49 3.21 -5.63 -7.97
CA ILE A 49 4.30 -5.55 -6.99
C ILE A 49 5.00 -6.90 -6.98
N GLU A 50 6.34 -6.89 -7.14
CA GLU A 50 7.17 -8.09 -7.05
C GLU A 50 7.04 -8.74 -5.67
N ASP A 51 7.08 -10.07 -5.61
CA ASP A 51 7.07 -10.77 -4.32
C ASP A 51 8.30 -10.42 -3.46
N THR A 52 9.43 -10.06 -4.07
CA THR A 52 10.64 -9.66 -3.34
C THR A 52 10.60 -8.24 -2.76
N ASP A 53 9.57 -7.43 -3.07
CA ASP A 53 9.45 -6.06 -2.55
C ASP A 53 8.73 -6.00 -1.20
N PHE A 54 9.45 -6.36 -0.13
CA PHE A 54 8.95 -6.35 1.24
C PHE A 54 8.48 -4.99 1.74
N ARG A 55 9.06 -3.88 1.23
CA ARG A 55 8.68 -2.53 1.65
C ARG A 55 7.33 -2.14 1.08
N SER A 56 7.13 -2.33 -0.23
CA SER A 56 5.86 -2.10 -0.89
C SER A 56 4.76 -3.01 -0.31
N LYS A 57 5.07 -4.28 -0.05
CA LYS A 57 4.17 -5.23 0.64
C LYS A 57 3.66 -4.70 1.97
N ARG A 58 4.57 -4.31 2.89
CA ARG A 58 4.18 -3.84 4.23
C ARG A 58 3.24 -2.63 4.17
N MET A 59 3.51 -1.70 3.26
CA MET A 59 2.64 -0.54 3.04
C MET A 59 1.28 -0.94 2.50
N PHE A 60 1.22 -1.75 1.44
CA PHE A 60 -0.04 -2.18 0.85
C PHE A 60 -0.87 -3.03 1.80
N SER A 61 -0.25 -3.95 2.56
CA SER A 61 -0.94 -4.71 3.60
C SER A 61 -1.54 -3.80 4.68
N PHE A 62 -0.82 -2.75 5.08
CA PHE A 62 -1.34 -1.78 6.03
C PHE A 62 -2.52 -0.98 5.43
N LEU A 63 -2.43 -0.55 4.18
CA LEU A 63 -3.53 0.12 3.48
C LEU A 63 -4.76 -0.78 3.33
N LEU A 64 -4.58 -2.06 2.96
CA LEU A 64 -5.65 -3.04 2.87
C LEU A 64 -6.29 -3.29 4.23
N PHE A 65 -5.50 -3.35 5.30
CA PHE A 65 -6.00 -3.43 6.66
C PHE A 65 -6.84 -2.19 7.02
N LEU A 66 -6.33 -0.98 6.77
CA LEU A 66 -7.10 0.25 7.00
C LEU A 66 -8.39 0.30 6.18
N LEU A 67 -8.36 -0.14 4.91
CA LEU A 67 -9.54 -0.24 4.06
C LEU A 67 -10.56 -1.22 4.64
N SER A 68 -10.13 -2.39 5.10
CA SER A 68 -11.02 -3.38 5.73
C SER A 68 -11.69 -2.86 7.01
N LEU A 69 -11.03 -1.95 7.74
CA LEU A 69 -11.62 -1.27 8.89
C LEU A 69 -12.59 -0.14 8.46
N ALA A 70 -12.28 0.54 7.35
CA ALA A 70 -13.11 1.59 6.77
C ALA A 70 -14.37 1.01 6.10
N GLU A 71 -14.35 -0.24 5.64
CA GLU A 71 -15.52 -1.00 5.17
C GLU A 71 -16.50 -1.39 6.31
N GLY A 72 -16.55 -0.59 7.38
CA GLY A 72 -17.50 -0.74 8.48
C GLY A 72 -18.95 -0.66 8.01
N GLY A 73 -19.60 -1.82 7.93
CA GLY A 73 -21.06 -2.00 7.86
C GLY A 73 -21.66 -1.92 6.46
N GLY A 74 -21.83 -3.07 5.79
CA GLY A 74 -22.31 -3.04 4.41
C GLY A 74 -22.87 -4.31 3.78
N GLU A 75 -23.11 -5.41 4.50
CA GLU A 75 -24.17 -6.35 4.09
C GLU A 75 -25.36 -6.10 5.01
N GLY A 76 -26.00 -4.94 4.84
CA GLY A 76 -27.35 -4.79 5.32
C GLY A 76 -28.16 -5.94 4.71
N LEU A 77 -28.83 -6.73 5.55
CA LEU A 77 -29.88 -7.64 5.13
C LEU A 77 -30.77 -6.86 4.15
N ALA A 78 -30.58 -7.10 2.85
CA ALA A 78 -31.37 -6.44 1.83
C ALA A 78 -32.83 -6.77 2.16
N PRO A 79 -33.73 -5.79 2.25
CA PRO A 79 -35.11 -6.07 2.63
C PRO A 79 -35.72 -7.07 1.64
N VAL A 80 -36.03 -8.27 2.13
CA VAL A 80 -36.69 -9.30 1.34
C VAL A 80 -38.15 -8.91 1.22
N LEU A 81 -38.55 -8.47 0.02
CA LEU A 81 -39.96 -8.24 -0.30
C LEU A 81 -40.66 -9.60 -0.43
N THR A 82 -41.42 -10.01 0.59
CA THR A 82 -42.28 -11.20 0.51
C THR A 82 -43.69 -10.80 0.10
N LEU A 83 -44.10 -11.17 -1.12
CA LEU A 83 -45.49 -11.06 -1.56
C LEU A 83 -46.27 -12.31 -1.11
N PRO A 84 -47.44 -12.17 -0.45
CA PRO A 84 -48.27 -13.32 -0.12
C PRO A 84 -48.92 -13.90 -1.39
N THR A 85 -48.68 -15.17 -1.66
CA THR A 85 -49.50 -15.96 -2.60
C THR A 85 -50.75 -16.38 -1.84
N GLY A 86 -51.84 -15.64 -2.04
CA GLY A 86 -53.16 -15.99 -1.51
C GLY A 86 -53.72 -17.28 -2.10
#